data_AF-A0A974S9I6-F1
#
_entry.id   AF-A0A974S9I6-F1
#
_cell.length_a   1.000
_cell.length_b   1.000
_cell.length_c   1.000
_cell.angle_alpha   90.00
_cell.angle_beta   90.00
_cell.angle_gamma   90.00
#
_symmetry.space_group_name_H-M   'P 1'
#
loop_
_entity.id
_entity.type
_entity.pdbx_description
1 polymer ?
#
loop_
_entity_poly.entity_id
_entity_poly.type
_entity_poly.pdbx_seq_one_letter_code
_entity_poly.pdbx_strand_id
1 'polypeptide(L)'
;MQIGSLTPAQLGALSSTNLSVLDATQVTDLTTTQVKALTATQLAGLSATDLGEFALTQLGAMSATQINAFGAGALAALDETRLGALTALQIGGLTATNLSALTQTQVAGLSATQIQGISAANIRGLSATDFGELTATQLTRLTAGQVGALTTTNLFGLSETQFGTLAATQIAGLTTTQLSALDTTQFQSFTTGQIAALPGAQIGSLSTTVIGALTTTQVQAFTATQIPRLTVTQVRQLTSTLVAAMTPAQVNAFTVLQIQNLPPA
;
A
#
# COMPACT_ATOMS: atom_id res chain seq x y z
N MET A 1 -3.53 40.97 -18.94
CA MET A 1 -4.28 41.18 -17.68
C MET A 1 -3.38 40.74 -16.54
N GLN A 2 -3.19 41.53 -15.49
CA GLN A 2 -2.29 41.13 -14.40
C GLN A 2 -3.10 40.31 -13.38
N ILE A 3 -3.28 39.01 -13.66
CA ILE A 3 -4.11 38.09 -12.86
C ILE A 3 -3.70 38.05 -11.38
N GLY A 4 -2.41 38.23 -11.09
CA GLY A 4 -1.88 38.35 -9.73
C GLY A 4 -2.40 39.55 -8.93
N SER A 5 -3.06 40.53 -9.56
CA SER A 5 -3.69 41.66 -8.86
C SER A 5 -5.15 41.40 -8.42
N LEU A 6 -5.77 40.30 -8.87
CA LEU A 6 -7.15 39.99 -8.54
C LEU A 6 -7.30 39.57 -7.08
N THR A 7 -8.35 40.03 -6.41
CA THR A 7 -8.69 39.51 -5.07
C THR A 7 -9.14 38.04 -5.14
N PRO A 8 -9.02 37.26 -4.05
CA PRO A 8 -9.58 35.91 -3.96
C PRO A 8 -11.04 35.80 -4.41
N ALA A 9 -11.88 36.79 -4.08
CA ALA A 9 -13.28 36.82 -4.47
C ALA A 9 -13.48 37.04 -5.97
N GLN A 10 -12.69 37.94 -6.58
CA GLN A 10 -12.72 38.15 -8.04
C GLN A 10 -12.22 36.92 -8.80
N LEU A 11 -11.17 36.26 -8.28
CA LEU A 11 -10.66 35.03 -8.88
C LEU A 11 -11.70 33.91 -8.78
N GLY A 12 -12.39 33.76 -7.65
CA GLY A 12 -13.46 32.77 -7.47
C GLY A 12 -14.69 32.99 -8.36
N ALA A 13 -14.86 34.20 -8.93
CA ALA A 13 -15.93 34.50 -9.87
C ALA A 13 -15.61 34.11 -11.34
N LEU A 14 -14.35 33.75 -11.64
CA LEU A 14 -13.95 33.32 -12.97
C LEU A 14 -14.46 31.90 -13.29
N SER A 15 -14.80 31.63 -14.55
CA SER A 15 -15.08 30.26 -15.00
C SER A 15 -13.79 29.47 -15.23
N SER A 16 -13.88 28.14 -15.31
CA SER A 16 -12.76 27.29 -15.74
C SER A 16 -12.27 27.66 -17.15
N THR A 17 -13.16 28.07 -18.06
CA THR A 17 -12.80 28.57 -19.39
C THR A 17 -11.97 29.85 -19.32
N ASN A 18 -12.23 30.74 -18.35
CA ASN A 18 -11.40 31.93 -18.16
C ASN A 18 -10.03 31.59 -17.58
N LEU A 19 -9.92 30.50 -16.83
CA LEU A 19 -8.65 30.06 -16.25
C LEU A 19 -7.79 29.28 -17.26
N SER A 20 -8.40 28.48 -18.13
CA SER A 20 -7.69 27.67 -19.14
C SER A 20 -7.15 28.48 -20.34
N VAL A 21 -7.47 29.77 -20.43
CA VAL A 21 -6.85 30.68 -21.42
C VAL A 21 -5.59 31.36 -20.88
N LEU A 22 -5.26 31.17 -19.60
CA LEU A 22 -4.03 31.71 -19.03
C LEU A 22 -2.84 30.93 -19.55
N ASP A 23 -1.69 31.60 -19.64
CA ASP A 23 -0.42 30.92 -19.89
C ASP A 23 0.34 30.67 -18.59
N ALA A 24 1.39 29.85 -18.65
CA ALA A 24 2.26 29.56 -17.50
C ALA A 24 2.78 30.81 -16.77
N THR A 25 3.11 31.90 -17.48
CA THR A 25 3.59 33.13 -16.82
C THR A 25 2.48 33.73 -15.98
N GLN A 26 1.28 33.83 -16.54
CA GLN A 26 0.10 34.35 -15.85
C GLN A 26 -0.33 33.45 -14.67
N VAL A 27 -0.33 32.13 -14.85
CA VAL A 27 -0.64 31.21 -13.75
C VAL A 27 0.38 31.34 -12.63
N THR A 28 1.68 31.43 -12.94
CA THR A 28 2.73 31.57 -11.92
C THR A 28 2.73 32.94 -11.21
N ASP A 29 2.14 33.98 -11.81
CA ASP A 29 1.92 35.29 -11.18
C ASP A 29 0.88 35.23 -10.04
N LEU A 30 0.08 34.15 -9.93
CA LEU A 30 -0.85 33.96 -8.82
C LEU A 30 -0.09 33.65 -7.50
N THR A 31 -0.43 34.39 -6.45
CA THR A 31 0.05 34.09 -5.10
C THR A 31 -0.56 32.78 -4.57
N THR A 32 0.10 32.14 -3.60
CA THR A 32 -0.45 30.94 -2.94
C THR A 32 -1.79 31.19 -2.25
N THR A 33 -2.06 32.42 -1.80
CA THR A 33 -3.36 32.83 -1.26
C THR A 33 -4.45 32.81 -2.35
N GLN A 34 -4.15 33.32 -3.54
CA GLN A 34 -5.06 33.26 -4.68
C GLN A 34 -5.27 31.83 -5.16
N VAL A 35 -4.21 31.02 -5.25
CA VAL A 35 -4.31 29.61 -5.63
C VAL A 35 -5.19 28.84 -4.65
N LYS A 36 -5.09 29.09 -3.33
CA LYS A 36 -5.98 28.51 -2.32
C LYS A 36 -7.44 28.98 -2.41
N ALA A 37 -7.70 30.09 -3.09
CA ALA A 37 -9.06 30.60 -3.33
C ALA A 37 -9.73 29.96 -4.54
N LEU A 38 -8.99 29.28 -5.42
CA LEU A 38 -9.56 28.54 -6.54
C LEU A 38 -10.49 27.44 -6.02
N THR A 39 -11.71 27.42 -6.55
CA THR A 39 -12.75 26.49 -6.15
C THR A 39 -12.59 25.13 -6.81
N ALA A 40 -13.16 24.08 -6.22
CA ALA A 40 -13.17 22.76 -6.82
C ALA A 40 -13.83 22.75 -8.21
N THR A 41 -14.89 23.53 -8.42
CA THR A 41 -15.57 23.64 -9.72
C THR A 41 -14.67 24.23 -10.80
N GLN A 42 -13.88 25.26 -10.44
CA GLN A 42 -12.93 25.86 -11.36
C GLN A 42 -11.83 24.86 -11.76
N LEU A 43 -11.25 24.17 -10.78
CA LEU A 43 -10.16 23.22 -10.99
C LEU A 43 -10.62 21.96 -11.76
N ALA A 44 -11.86 21.50 -11.54
CA ALA A 44 -12.42 20.37 -12.27
C ALA A 44 -12.65 20.62 -13.76
N GLY A 45 -12.69 21.89 -14.17
CA GLY A 45 -12.75 22.26 -15.59
C GLY A 45 -11.38 22.49 -16.23
N LEU A 46 -10.28 22.30 -15.50
CA LEU A 46 -8.91 22.45 -16.02
C LEU A 46 -8.40 21.12 -16.58
N SER A 47 -7.65 21.23 -17.69
CA SER A 47 -6.96 20.12 -18.34
C SER A 47 -5.62 19.79 -17.67
N ALA A 48 -5.01 18.68 -18.12
CA ALA A 48 -3.64 18.35 -17.75
C ALA A 48 -2.62 19.43 -18.14
N THR A 49 -2.85 20.11 -19.28
CA THR A 49 -1.98 21.20 -19.74
C THR A 49 -2.06 22.37 -18.77
N ASP A 50 -3.26 22.79 -18.37
CA ASP A 50 -3.45 23.88 -17.40
C ASP A 50 -2.87 23.52 -16.02
N LEU A 51 -3.00 22.27 -15.58
CA LEU A 51 -2.36 21.80 -14.35
C LEU A 51 -0.82 21.88 -14.44
N GLY A 52 -0.27 21.67 -15.63
CA GLY A 52 1.15 21.82 -15.93
C GLY A 52 1.66 23.27 -15.80
N GLU A 53 0.79 24.28 -15.86
CA GLU A 53 1.16 25.69 -15.78
C GLU A 53 1.43 26.17 -14.36
N PHE A 54 0.94 25.46 -13.34
CA PHE A 54 1.20 25.79 -11.94
C PHE A 54 2.67 25.54 -11.57
N ALA A 55 3.25 26.49 -10.84
CA ALA A 55 4.54 26.30 -10.21
C ALA A 55 4.48 25.23 -9.11
N LEU A 56 5.59 24.56 -8.83
CA LEU A 56 5.69 23.54 -7.77
C LEU A 56 5.28 24.09 -6.39
N THR A 57 5.61 25.34 -6.09
CA THR A 57 5.23 26.01 -4.84
C THR A 57 3.73 26.28 -4.74
N GLN A 58 3.06 26.51 -5.87
CA GLN A 58 1.61 26.67 -5.92
C GLN A 58 0.91 25.31 -5.74
N LEU A 59 1.38 24.27 -6.44
CA LEU A 59 0.90 22.90 -6.25
C LEU A 59 1.03 22.45 -4.80
N GLY A 60 2.20 22.63 -4.18
CA GLY A 60 2.44 22.29 -2.77
C GLY A 60 1.60 23.12 -1.78
N ALA A 61 1.09 24.29 -2.18
CA ALA A 61 0.22 25.13 -1.35
C ALA A 61 -1.26 24.75 -1.42
N MET A 62 -1.70 23.99 -2.44
CA MET A 62 -3.10 23.60 -2.60
C MET A 62 -3.58 22.67 -1.48
N SER A 63 -4.88 22.69 -1.18
CA SER A 63 -5.48 21.68 -0.31
C SER A 63 -5.64 20.33 -1.03
N ALA A 64 -5.81 19.24 -0.26
CA ALA A 64 -6.13 17.94 -0.84
C ALA A 64 -7.45 17.96 -1.64
N THR A 65 -8.44 18.76 -1.22
CA THR A 65 -9.70 18.94 -1.95
C THR A 65 -9.48 19.57 -3.32
N GLN A 66 -8.59 20.57 -3.40
CA GLN A 66 -8.23 21.22 -4.67
C GLN A 66 -7.46 20.28 -5.59
N ILE A 67 -6.51 19.50 -5.06
CA ILE A 67 -5.78 18.50 -5.86
C ILE A 67 -6.73 17.44 -6.42
N ASN A 68 -7.68 16.94 -5.61
CA ASN A 68 -8.68 15.98 -6.09
C ASN A 68 -9.59 16.54 -7.17
N ALA A 69 -9.84 17.85 -7.17
CA ALA A 69 -10.78 18.47 -8.08
C ALA A 69 -10.32 18.40 -9.55
N PHE A 70 -9.02 18.36 -9.82
CA PHE A 70 -8.49 18.14 -11.19
C PHE A 70 -8.93 16.81 -11.82
N GLY A 71 -9.27 15.82 -10.98
CA GLY A 71 -9.71 14.51 -11.43
C GLY A 71 -8.57 13.59 -11.90
N ALA A 72 -8.93 12.32 -12.09
CA ALA A 72 -7.99 11.23 -12.37
C ALA A 72 -7.14 11.47 -13.63
N GLY A 73 -7.75 11.95 -14.72
CA GLY A 73 -7.04 12.13 -16.00
C GLY A 73 -5.94 13.21 -15.95
N ALA A 74 -6.20 14.34 -15.29
CA ALA A 74 -5.21 15.40 -15.14
C ALA A 74 -4.08 14.99 -14.19
N LEU A 75 -4.42 14.31 -13.09
CA LEU A 75 -3.41 13.80 -12.15
C LEU A 75 -2.52 12.73 -12.77
N ALA A 76 -3.09 11.83 -13.58
CA ALA A 76 -2.36 10.81 -14.34
C ALA A 76 -1.44 11.39 -15.43
N ALA A 77 -1.57 12.68 -15.76
CA ALA A 77 -0.71 13.36 -16.72
C ALA A 77 0.44 14.16 -16.07
N LEU A 78 0.53 14.19 -14.74
CA LEU A 78 1.64 14.85 -14.04
C LEU A 78 2.96 14.11 -14.26
N ASP A 79 4.04 14.85 -14.52
CA ASP A 79 5.38 14.26 -14.45
C ASP A 79 5.80 13.98 -12.98
N GLU A 80 6.92 13.26 -12.81
CA GLU A 80 7.40 12.89 -11.48
C GLU A 80 7.83 14.09 -10.63
N THR A 81 8.25 15.18 -11.28
CA THR A 81 8.69 16.40 -10.57
C THR A 81 7.50 17.10 -9.90
N ARG A 82 6.39 17.24 -10.63
CA ARG A 82 5.15 17.82 -10.12
C ARG A 82 4.48 16.92 -9.09
N LEU A 83 4.46 15.60 -9.33
CA LEU A 83 3.95 14.65 -8.34
C LEU A 83 4.80 14.66 -7.05
N GLY A 84 6.13 14.77 -7.18
CA GLY A 84 7.06 14.91 -6.07
C GLY A 84 6.89 16.21 -5.27
N ALA A 85 6.34 17.27 -5.89
CA ALA A 85 6.02 18.52 -5.20
C ALA A 85 4.75 18.44 -4.33
N LEU A 86 3.89 17.42 -4.53
CA LEU A 86 2.73 17.22 -3.68
C LEU A 86 3.14 16.73 -2.29
N THR A 87 2.55 17.30 -1.26
CA THR A 87 2.76 16.89 0.13
C THR A 87 2.14 15.51 0.40
N ALA A 88 2.62 14.84 1.43
CA ALA A 88 2.02 13.58 1.88
C ALA A 88 0.55 13.73 2.28
N LEU A 89 0.13 14.90 2.77
CA LEU A 89 -1.28 15.18 3.07
C LEU A 89 -2.14 15.28 1.80
N GLN A 90 -1.61 15.86 0.73
CA GLN A 90 -2.31 15.93 -0.55
C GLN A 90 -2.45 14.54 -1.19
N ILE A 91 -1.36 13.76 -1.23
CA ILE A 91 -1.38 12.37 -1.73
C ILE A 91 -2.31 11.50 -0.87
N GLY A 92 -2.22 11.62 0.46
CA GLY A 92 -3.05 10.87 1.41
C GLY A 92 -4.53 11.22 1.33
N GLY A 93 -4.85 12.44 0.90
CA GLY A 93 -6.22 12.90 0.68
C GLY A 93 -6.77 12.56 -0.69
N LEU A 94 -5.99 11.99 -1.62
CA LEU A 94 -6.51 11.56 -2.93
C LEU A 94 -7.64 10.54 -2.76
N THR A 95 -8.56 10.46 -3.72
CA THR A 95 -9.53 9.35 -3.75
C THR A 95 -8.85 8.07 -4.24
N ALA A 96 -9.45 6.89 -3.96
CA ALA A 96 -9.00 5.64 -4.55
C ALA A 96 -8.99 5.69 -6.08
N THR A 97 -10.00 6.31 -6.71
CA THR A 97 -10.06 6.52 -8.16
C THR A 97 -8.88 7.34 -8.69
N ASN A 98 -8.48 8.40 -7.98
CA ASN A 98 -7.33 9.20 -8.38
C ASN A 98 -6.00 8.45 -8.19
N LEU A 99 -5.89 7.63 -7.14
CA LEU A 99 -4.71 6.78 -6.91
C LEU A 99 -4.59 5.67 -7.95
N SER A 100 -5.68 4.98 -8.30
CA SER A 100 -5.70 3.93 -9.34
C SER A 100 -5.44 4.48 -10.75
N ALA A 101 -5.54 5.79 -10.96
CA ALA A 101 -5.24 6.41 -12.24
C ALA A 101 -3.75 6.74 -12.41
N LEU A 102 -2.96 6.70 -11.34
CA LEU A 102 -1.52 6.94 -11.43
C LEU A 102 -0.85 5.78 -12.16
N THR A 103 0.05 6.12 -13.07
CA THR A 103 0.88 5.16 -13.78
C THR A 103 1.94 4.54 -12.87
N GLN A 104 2.46 3.37 -13.23
CA GLN A 104 3.57 2.73 -12.53
C GLN A 104 4.77 3.68 -12.32
N THR A 105 5.12 4.48 -13.34
CA THR A 105 6.22 5.45 -13.27
C THR A 105 5.95 6.55 -12.25
N GLN A 106 4.73 7.09 -12.23
CA GLN A 106 4.32 8.09 -11.24
C GLN A 106 4.36 7.54 -9.82
N VAL A 107 3.81 6.34 -9.61
CA VAL A 107 3.87 5.70 -8.30
C VAL A 107 5.34 5.44 -7.91
N ALA A 108 6.25 5.21 -8.86
CA ALA A 108 7.67 4.97 -8.58
C ALA A 108 8.39 6.26 -8.16
N GLY A 109 7.92 7.41 -8.65
CA GLY A 109 8.36 8.73 -8.24
C GLY A 109 7.87 9.15 -6.85
N LEU A 110 6.81 8.54 -6.30
CA LEU A 110 6.32 8.88 -4.95
C LEU A 110 7.37 8.54 -3.89
N SER A 111 7.68 9.51 -3.02
CA SER A 111 8.54 9.33 -1.85
C SER A 111 7.95 8.36 -0.82
N ALA A 112 8.80 7.84 0.08
CA ALA A 112 8.34 7.01 1.19
C ALA A 112 7.32 7.73 2.08
N THR A 113 7.52 9.02 2.37
CA THR A 113 6.58 9.82 3.16
C THR A 113 5.23 9.98 2.48
N GLN A 114 5.21 10.18 1.15
CA GLN A 114 3.95 10.25 0.39
C GLN A 114 3.20 8.91 0.40
N ILE A 115 3.90 7.79 0.17
CA ILE A 115 3.31 6.44 0.22
C ILE A 115 2.75 6.15 1.61
N GLN A 116 3.49 6.46 2.67
CA GLN A 116 3.04 6.28 4.05
C GLN A 116 1.87 7.21 4.43
N GLY A 117 1.69 8.33 3.73
CA GLY A 117 0.54 9.21 3.87
C GLY A 117 -0.76 8.67 3.29
N ILE A 118 -0.72 7.66 2.41
CA ILE A 118 -1.92 7.06 1.82
C ILE A 118 -2.73 6.34 2.91
N SER A 119 -3.97 6.76 3.11
CA SER A 119 -4.81 6.20 4.17
C SER A 119 -5.09 4.70 3.95
N ALA A 120 -5.27 3.95 5.04
CA ALA A 120 -5.70 2.55 4.99
C ALA A 120 -7.02 2.35 4.23
N ALA A 121 -7.93 3.33 4.27
CA ALA A 121 -9.19 3.28 3.53
C ALA A 121 -8.96 3.37 2.02
N ASN A 122 -8.04 4.23 1.59
CA ASN A 122 -7.67 4.36 0.18
C ASN A 122 -6.95 3.11 -0.32
N ILE A 123 -6.00 2.58 0.46
CA ILE A 123 -5.30 1.32 0.16
C ILE A 123 -6.30 0.18 -0.06
N ARG A 124 -7.35 0.09 0.77
CA ARG A 124 -8.43 -0.90 0.60
C ARG A 124 -9.29 -0.68 -0.65
N GLY A 125 -9.38 0.56 -1.12
CA GLY A 125 -10.14 0.93 -2.31
C GLY A 125 -9.41 0.64 -3.63
N LEU A 126 -8.11 0.32 -3.59
CA LEU A 126 -7.33 -0.05 -4.76
C LEU A 126 -7.64 -1.48 -5.21
N SER A 127 -7.52 -1.72 -6.51
CA SER A 127 -7.76 -3.03 -7.14
C SER A 127 -6.56 -3.97 -6.97
N ALA A 128 -6.73 -5.27 -7.26
CA ALA A 128 -5.60 -6.21 -7.32
C ALA A 128 -4.62 -5.86 -8.46
N THR A 129 -5.12 -5.31 -9.57
CA THR A 129 -4.29 -4.84 -10.68
C THR A 129 -3.37 -3.71 -10.24
N ASP A 130 -3.90 -2.74 -9.48
CA ASP A 130 -3.13 -1.62 -8.95
C ASP A 130 -1.95 -2.10 -8.09
N PHE A 131 -2.15 -3.15 -7.29
CA PHE A 131 -1.07 -3.76 -6.50
C PHE A 131 -0.09 -4.58 -7.34
N GLY A 132 -0.58 -5.25 -8.39
CA GLY A 132 0.27 -5.94 -9.36
C GLY A 132 1.23 -5.00 -10.09
N GLU A 133 0.84 -3.73 -10.27
CA GLU A 133 1.66 -2.70 -10.89
C GLU A 133 2.76 -2.14 -9.97
N LEU A 134 2.70 -2.38 -8.65
CA LEU A 134 3.73 -1.90 -7.73
C LEU A 134 5.02 -2.72 -7.82
N THR A 135 6.16 -2.07 -7.96
CA THR A 135 7.47 -2.67 -7.76
C THR A 135 7.66 -3.13 -6.31
N ALA A 136 8.55 -4.11 -6.12
CA ALA A 136 9.01 -4.55 -4.79
C ALA A 136 9.48 -3.37 -3.91
N THR A 137 10.22 -2.42 -4.49
CA THR A 137 10.72 -1.24 -3.78
C THR A 137 9.58 -0.36 -3.27
N GLN A 138 8.48 -0.23 -4.00
CA GLN A 138 7.32 0.54 -3.54
C GLN A 138 6.57 -0.21 -2.43
N LEU A 139 6.41 -1.52 -2.55
CA LEU A 139 5.77 -2.34 -1.52
C LEU A 139 6.49 -2.24 -0.18
N THR A 140 7.82 -2.24 -0.16
CA THR A 140 8.61 -2.08 1.08
C THR A 140 8.42 -0.73 1.78
N ARG A 141 7.82 0.27 1.12
CA ARG A 141 7.54 1.58 1.72
C ARG A 141 6.22 1.63 2.48
N LEU A 142 5.34 0.64 2.30
CA LEU A 142 4.09 0.56 3.04
C LEU A 142 4.34 0.33 4.54
N THR A 143 3.53 0.92 5.38
CA THR A 143 3.52 0.61 6.82
C THR A 143 2.84 -0.73 7.08
N ALA A 144 3.11 -1.34 8.25
CA ALA A 144 2.40 -2.53 8.71
C ALA A 144 0.88 -2.32 8.74
N GLY A 145 0.41 -1.11 9.13
CA GLY A 145 -1.01 -0.78 9.16
C GLY A 145 -1.63 -0.69 7.76
N GLN A 146 -0.89 -0.21 6.76
CA GLN A 146 -1.35 -0.23 5.37
C GLN A 146 -1.42 -1.65 4.82
N VAL A 147 -0.44 -2.51 5.13
CA VAL A 147 -0.47 -3.94 4.74
C VAL A 147 -1.64 -4.68 5.39
N GLY A 148 -1.92 -4.42 6.67
CA GLY A 148 -3.10 -4.95 7.35
C GLY A 148 -4.44 -4.44 6.80
N ALA A 149 -4.44 -3.36 6.01
CA ALA A 149 -5.65 -2.81 5.38
C ALA A 149 -5.96 -3.43 4.01
N LEU A 150 -5.01 -4.15 3.40
CA LEU A 150 -5.19 -4.84 2.12
C LEU A 150 -6.35 -5.84 2.21
N THR A 151 -7.14 -5.94 1.16
CA THR A 151 -8.09 -7.05 1.05
C THR A 151 -7.37 -8.34 0.72
N THR A 152 -8.01 -9.49 0.93
CA THR A 152 -7.49 -10.78 0.47
C THR A 152 -7.30 -10.77 -1.05
N THR A 153 -8.21 -10.17 -1.81
CA THR A 153 -8.10 -9.98 -3.26
C THR A 153 -6.85 -9.17 -3.65
N ASN A 154 -6.50 -8.12 -2.90
CA ASN A 154 -5.26 -7.38 -3.16
C ASN A 154 -4.02 -8.25 -2.92
N LEU A 155 -4.02 -9.06 -1.86
CA LEU A 155 -2.95 -10.01 -1.58
C LEU A 155 -2.81 -11.06 -2.68
N PHE A 156 -3.91 -11.56 -3.24
CA PHE A 156 -3.89 -12.46 -4.41
C PHE A 156 -3.38 -11.79 -5.69
N GLY A 157 -3.40 -10.45 -5.77
CA GLY A 157 -2.82 -9.71 -6.89
C GLY A 157 -1.29 -9.60 -6.85
N LEU A 158 -0.66 -9.91 -5.70
CA LEU A 158 0.79 -9.84 -5.56
C LEU A 158 1.45 -11.11 -6.10
N SER A 159 2.48 -10.93 -6.91
CA SER A 159 3.40 -11.99 -7.34
C SER A 159 4.23 -12.52 -6.18
N GLU A 160 4.81 -13.71 -6.37
CA GLU A 160 5.72 -14.35 -5.41
C GLU A 160 6.92 -13.44 -5.09
N THR A 161 7.49 -12.77 -6.10
CA THR A 161 8.60 -11.83 -5.92
C THR A 161 8.20 -10.64 -5.05
N GLN A 162 7.01 -10.07 -5.29
CA GLN A 162 6.48 -8.98 -4.46
C GLN A 162 6.29 -9.43 -3.00
N PHE A 163 5.70 -10.60 -2.77
CA PHE A 163 5.56 -11.17 -1.42
C PHE A 163 6.89 -11.38 -0.72
N GLY A 164 7.86 -11.99 -1.40
CA GLY A 164 9.19 -12.26 -0.84
C GLY A 164 9.96 -10.99 -0.46
N THR A 165 9.60 -9.83 -1.03
CA THR A 165 10.25 -8.54 -0.73
C THR A 165 9.68 -7.80 0.46
N LEU A 166 8.49 -8.16 0.95
CA LEU A 166 7.89 -7.51 2.12
C LEU A 166 8.78 -7.66 3.35
N ALA A 167 8.99 -6.57 4.07
CA ALA A 167 9.76 -6.59 5.31
C ALA A 167 9.05 -7.42 6.40
N ALA A 168 9.82 -7.98 7.33
CA ALA A 168 9.30 -8.71 8.49
C ALA A 168 8.25 -7.90 9.28
N THR A 169 8.44 -6.59 9.43
CA THR A 169 7.48 -5.70 10.10
C THR A 169 6.17 -5.55 9.33
N GLN A 170 6.20 -5.60 8.01
CA GLN A 170 5.03 -5.56 7.15
C GLN A 170 4.25 -6.87 7.21
N ILE A 171 4.96 -8.01 7.20
CA ILE A 171 4.38 -9.33 7.39
C ILE A 171 3.71 -9.47 8.76
N ALA A 172 4.33 -8.93 9.82
CA ALA A 172 3.71 -8.85 11.15
C ALA A 172 2.46 -7.95 11.18
N GLY A 173 2.26 -7.10 10.18
CA GLY A 173 1.04 -6.29 9.99
C GLY A 173 -0.13 -7.03 9.35
N LEU A 174 0.08 -8.23 8.79
CA LEU A 174 -1.01 -9.03 8.23
C LEU A 174 -2.02 -9.42 9.33
N THR A 175 -3.29 -9.37 9.00
CA THR A 175 -4.36 -9.83 9.89
C THR A 175 -4.48 -11.35 9.84
N THR A 176 -5.07 -11.94 10.88
CA THR A 176 -5.38 -13.37 10.91
C THR A 176 -6.33 -13.79 9.79
N THR A 177 -7.26 -12.91 9.40
CA THR A 177 -8.17 -13.14 8.26
C THR A 177 -7.43 -13.17 6.93
N GLN A 178 -6.43 -12.29 6.74
CA GLN A 178 -5.61 -12.30 5.54
C GLN A 178 -4.77 -13.58 5.45
N LEU A 179 -4.14 -13.99 6.55
CA LEU A 179 -3.30 -15.19 6.60
C LEU A 179 -4.07 -16.50 6.46
N SER A 180 -5.28 -16.59 7.03
CA SER A 180 -6.13 -17.77 6.89
C SER A 180 -6.67 -17.95 5.47
N ALA A 181 -6.72 -16.86 4.69
CA ALA A 181 -7.15 -16.86 3.30
C ALA A 181 -6.02 -17.14 2.29
N LEU A 182 -4.74 -17.09 2.69
CA LEU A 182 -3.63 -17.40 1.78
C LEU A 182 -3.68 -18.86 1.35
N ASP A 183 -3.37 -19.09 0.08
CA ASP A 183 -3.15 -20.44 -0.45
C ASP A 183 -1.72 -20.94 -0.18
N THR A 184 -1.46 -22.18 -0.59
CA THR A 184 -0.14 -22.81 -0.40
C THR A 184 0.95 -22.13 -1.22
N THR A 185 0.65 -21.63 -2.42
CA THR A 185 1.62 -21.00 -3.32
C THR A 185 2.08 -19.67 -2.75
N GLN A 186 1.15 -18.83 -2.30
CA GLN A 186 1.45 -17.55 -1.68
C GLN A 186 2.25 -17.74 -0.39
N PHE A 187 1.85 -18.69 0.47
CA PHE A 187 2.61 -18.95 1.70
C PHE A 187 3.99 -19.54 1.40
N GLN A 188 4.16 -20.33 0.33
CA GLN A 188 5.46 -20.82 -0.11
C GLN A 188 6.41 -19.70 -0.57
N SER A 189 5.90 -18.54 -0.97
CA SER A 189 6.71 -17.35 -1.27
C SER A 189 7.30 -16.67 -0.03
N PHE A 190 6.87 -17.04 1.18
CA PHE A 190 7.43 -16.46 2.40
C PHE A 190 8.85 -16.94 2.62
N THR A 191 9.76 -16.00 2.83
CA THR A 191 11.12 -16.27 3.29
C THR A 191 11.11 -16.78 4.73
N THR A 192 12.18 -17.46 5.13
CA THR A 192 12.35 -17.95 6.51
C THR A 192 12.35 -16.82 7.53
N GLY A 193 12.91 -15.65 7.19
CA GLY A 193 12.90 -14.46 8.04
C GLY A 193 11.49 -13.89 8.25
N GLN A 194 10.64 -13.92 7.21
CA GLN A 194 9.24 -13.50 7.32
C GLN A 194 8.42 -14.46 8.19
N ILE A 195 8.62 -15.78 8.03
CA ILE A 195 7.96 -16.80 8.88
C ILE A 195 8.34 -16.61 10.35
N ALA A 196 9.63 -16.43 10.63
CA ALA A 196 10.11 -16.20 12.00
C ALA A 196 9.55 -14.90 12.63
N ALA A 197 9.15 -13.93 11.80
CA ALA A 197 8.60 -12.65 12.24
C ALA A 197 7.09 -12.67 12.53
N LEU A 198 6.36 -13.73 12.15
CA LEU A 198 4.91 -13.83 12.36
C LEU A 198 4.57 -13.92 13.86
N PRO A 199 3.83 -12.95 14.45
CA PRO A 199 3.26 -13.08 15.78
C PRO A 199 2.51 -14.38 16.03
N GLY A 200 2.49 -14.83 17.28
CA GLY A 200 1.85 -16.10 17.64
C GLY A 200 0.36 -16.20 17.27
N ALA A 201 -0.39 -15.09 17.27
CA ALA A 201 -1.80 -15.09 16.84
C ALA A 201 -1.95 -15.39 15.34
N GLN A 202 -1.01 -14.90 14.52
CA GLN A 202 -0.95 -15.17 13.09
C GLN A 202 -0.62 -16.64 12.80
N ILE A 203 0.31 -17.23 13.55
CA ILE A 203 0.64 -18.67 13.46
C ILE A 203 -0.59 -19.55 13.70
N GLY A 204 -1.34 -19.27 14.76
CA GLY A 204 -2.58 -20.01 15.07
C GLY A 204 -3.69 -19.81 14.04
N SER A 205 -3.59 -18.82 13.16
CA SER A 205 -4.58 -18.54 12.11
C SER A 205 -4.28 -19.17 10.74
N LEU A 206 -3.06 -19.71 10.54
CA LEU A 206 -2.70 -20.37 9.29
C LEU A 206 -3.64 -21.54 8.99
N SER A 207 -4.05 -21.69 7.73
CA SER A 207 -4.92 -22.80 7.35
C SER A 207 -4.21 -24.15 7.54
N THR A 208 -4.99 -25.20 7.81
CA THR A 208 -4.48 -26.58 7.88
C THR A 208 -3.83 -27.02 6.58
N THR A 209 -4.36 -26.54 5.44
CA THR A 209 -3.80 -26.79 4.10
C THR A 209 -2.39 -26.20 3.96
N VAL A 210 -2.20 -24.95 4.41
CA VAL A 210 -0.87 -24.32 4.41
C VAL A 210 0.11 -25.08 5.30
N ILE A 211 -0.30 -25.47 6.52
CA ILE A 211 0.57 -26.21 7.45
C ILE A 211 1.02 -27.57 6.87
N GLY A 212 0.12 -28.31 6.23
CA GLY A 212 0.45 -29.59 5.61
C GLY A 212 1.32 -29.47 4.35
N ALA A 213 1.32 -28.30 3.71
CA ALA A 213 2.07 -28.03 2.48
C ALA A 213 3.38 -27.25 2.70
N LEU A 214 3.79 -27.05 3.96
CA LEU A 214 5.08 -26.44 4.29
C LEU A 214 6.23 -27.24 3.68
N THR A 215 7.32 -26.54 3.35
CA THR A 215 8.59 -27.20 3.05
C THR A 215 9.38 -27.47 4.34
N THR A 216 10.39 -28.34 4.26
CA THR A 216 11.31 -28.59 5.40
C THR A 216 12.09 -27.34 5.80
N THR A 217 12.44 -26.48 4.85
CA THR A 217 13.07 -25.18 5.14
C THR A 217 12.11 -24.23 5.86
N GLN A 218 10.84 -24.21 5.48
CA GLN A 218 9.83 -23.36 6.12
C GLN A 218 9.46 -23.85 7.52
N VAL A 219 9.33 -25.17 7.75
CA VAL A 219 9.07 -25.68 9.11
C VAL A 219 10.24 -25.36 10.05
N GLN A 220 11.49 -25.42 9.56
CA GLN A 220 12.67 -25.00 10.34
C GLN A 220 12.71 -23.50 10.65
N ALA A 221 11.99 -22.67 9.88
CA ALA A 221 11.94 -21.22 10.09
C ALA A 221 11.06 -20.81 11.28
N PHE A 222 10.15 -21.67 11.74
CA PHE A 222 9.38 -21.41 12.96
C PHE A 222 10.31 -21.30 14.17
N THR A 223 10.14 -20.27 14.97
CA THR A 223 10.85 -20.14 16.24
C THR A 223 10.24 -21.05 17.30
N ALA A 224 11.02 -21.40 18.32
CA ALA A 224 10.52 -22.18 19.46
C ALA A 224 9.30 -21.51 20.15
N THR A 225 9.20 -20.18 20.14
CA THR A 225 8.05 -19.46 20.73
C THR A 225 6.79 -19.52 19.87
N GLN A 226 6.92 -19.84 18.58
CA GLN A 226 5.80 -20.01 17.65
C GLN A 226 5.20 -21.43 17.69
N ILE A 227 5.99 -22.47 18.00
CA ILE A 227 5.52 -23.85 18.04
C ILE A 227 4.30 -24.05 18.98
N PRO A 228 4.30 -23.54 20.24
CA PRO A 228 3.13 -23.63 21.11
C PRO A 228 1.87 -22.94 20.58
N ARG A 229 1.99 -22.08 19.56
CA ARG A 229 0.89 -21.28 19.00
C ARG A 229 0.16 -22.00 17.87
N LEU A 230 0.71 -23.11 17.37
CA LEU A 230 -0.01 -24.02 16.48
C LEU A 230 -1.17 -24.67 17.24
N THR A 231 -2.35 -24.66 16.65
CA THR A 231 -3.50 -25.39 17.16
C THR A 231 -3.29 -26.90 17.01
N VAL A 232 -4.00 -27.69 17.81
CA VAL A 232 -3.98 -29.17 17.68
C VAL A 232 -4.40 -29.61 16.28
N THR A 233 -5.38 -28.94 15.67
CA THR A 233 -5.84 -29.24 14.30
C THR A 233 -4.72 -29.02 13.27
N GLN A 234 -3.93 -27.95 13.41
CA GLN A 234 -2.76 -27.69 12.55
C GLN A 234 -1.66 -28.72 12.78
N VAL A 235 -1.34 -29.07 14.03
CA VAL A 235 -0.29 -30.06 14.34
C VAL A 235 -0.58 -31.42 13.72
N ARG A 236 -1.85 -31.83 13.64
CA ARG A 236 -2.26 -33.07 12.94
C ARG A 236 -1.97 -33.07 11.44
N GLN A 237 -1.74 -31.90 10.83
CA GLN A 237 -1.40 -31.79 9.40
C GLN A 237 0.10 -31.84 9.13
N LEU A 238 0.94 -31.77 10.16
CA LEU A 238 2.36 -32.00 9.97
C LEU A 238 2.57 -33.43 9.44
N THR A 239 3.53 -33.60 8.53
CA THR A 239 3.93 -34.91 8.03
C THR A 239 5.13 -35.43 8.81
N SER A 240 5.39 -36.74 8.78
CA SER A 240 6.59 -37.31 9.41
C SER A 240 7.88 -36.68 8.87
N THR A 241 7.93 -36.34 7.58
CA THR A 241 9.03 -35.59 6.96
C THR A 241 9.21 -34.19 7.57
N LEU A 242 8.11 -33.46 7.81
CA LEU A 242 8.19 -32.13 8.42
C LEU A 242 8.63 -32.22 9.88
N VAL A 243 8.08 -33.14 10.66
CA VAL A 243 8.47 -33.35 12.06
C VAL A 243 9.94 -33.74 12.16
N ALA A 244 10.44 -34.63 11.30
CA ALA A 244 11.84 -35.04 11.27
C ALA A 244 12.80 -33.89 10.87
N ALA A 245 12.33 -32.91 10.10
CA ALA A 245 13.12 -31.74 9.73
C ALA A 245 13.22 -30.70 10.86
N MET A 246 12.38 -30.77 11.90
CA MET A 246 12.38 -29.80 12.99
C MET A 246 13.69 -29.84 13.80
N THR A 247 14.09 -28.68 14.30
CA THR A 247 15.24 -28.54 15.20
C THR A 247 14.89 -29.06 16.61
N PRO A 248 15.89 -29.44 17.43
CA PRO A 248 15.64 -29.86 18.81
C PRO A 248 14.91 -28.81 19.65
N ALA A 249 15.19 -27.53 19.43
CA ALA A 249 14.51 -26.44 20.14
C ALA A 249 13.02 -26.36 19.79
N GLN A 250 12.65 -26.61 18.53
CA GLN A 250 11.26 -26.63 18.10
C GLN A 250 10.51 -27.86 18.65
N VAL A 251 11.13 -29.05 18.61
CA VAL A 251 10.53 -30.28 19.16
C VAL A 251 10.28 -30.14 20.66
N ASN A 252 11.24 -29.59 21.40
CA ASN A 252 11.11 -29.35 22.85
C ASN A 252 10.07 -28.27 23.19
N ALA A 253 9.66 -27.44 22.22
CA ALA A 253 8.69 -26.38 22.43
C ALA A 253 7.23 -26.83 22.26
N PHE A 254 6.97 -28.06 21.81
CA PHE A 254 5.59 -28.55 21.76
C PHE A 254 4.98 -28.65 23.16
N THR A 255 3.70 -28.28 23.25
CA THR A 255 2.89 -28.58 24.43
C THR A 255 2.52 -30.07 24.48
N VAL A 256 2.14 -30.56 25.66
CA VAL A 256 1.70 -31.96 25.85
C VAL A 256 0.57 -32.35 24.89
N LEU A 257 -0.43 -31.47 24.71
CA LEU A 257 -1.54 -31.72 23.79
C LEU A 257 -1.09 -31.80 22.34
N GLN A 258 -0.11 -30.99 21.92
CA GLN A 258 0.42 -31.07 20.56
C GLN A 258 1.20 -32.37 20.33
N ILE A 259 2.02 -32.81 21.29
CA ILE A 259 2.76 -34.09 21.21
C ILE A 259 1.80 -35.27 21.01
N GLN A 260 0.69 -35.30 21.75
CA GLN A 260 -0.35 -36.34 21.62
C GLN A 260 -1.05 -36.36 20.25
N ASN A 261 -0.87 -35.31 19.44
CA ASN A 261 -1.52 -35.14 18.16
C ASN A 261 -0.53 -35.02 16.99
N LEU A 262 0.75 -35.32 17.22
CA LEU A 262 1.72 -35.45 16.15
C LEU A 262 1.35 -36.66 15.25
N PRO A 263 1.66 -36.59 13.94
CA PRO A 263 1.56 -37.76 13.08
C PRO A 263 2.46 -38.89 13.62
N PRO A 264 2.11 -40.16 13.38
CA PRO A 264 3.02 -41.27 13.68
C PRO A 264 4.34 -41.11 12.92
N ALA A 265 5.43 -41.53 13.57
CA ALA A 265 6.79 -41.48 13.03
C ALA A 265 6.97 -42.39 11.81
#